data_AF-A0A833HGI3-F1
#
_entry.id   AF-A0A833HGI3-F1
#
_cell.length_a   1.000
_cell.length_b   1.000
_cell.length_c   1.000
_cell.angle_alpha   90.00
_cell.angle_beta   90.00
_cell.angle_gamma   90.00
#
_symmetry.space_group_name_H-M   'P 1'
#
loop_
_entity.id
_entity.type
_entity.pdbx_description
1 polymer ?
#
loop_
_entity_poly.entity_id
_entity_poly.type
_entity_poly.pdbx_seq_one_letter_code
_entity_poly.pdbx_strand_id
1 'polypeptide(L)' 'MERLALERSYRRAIYRVRLESATLDLRVGELAPELDGWLAARGAARWGFITAVNPGSSPLPEAENRRRLARLEARL' A
#
# COMPACT_ATOMS: atom_id res chain seq x y z
N MET A 1 18.73 3.33 -15.05
CA MET A 1 17.49 3.19 -15.86
C MET A 1 16.38 2.48 -15.09
N GLU A 2 16.65 1.31 -14.50
CA GLU A 2 15.66 0.48 -13.79
C GLU A 2 15.04 1.13 -12.54
N ARG A 3 15.85 1.78 -11.67
CA ARG A 3 15.35 2.49 -10.48
C ARG A 3 14.30 3.58 -10.80
N LEU A 4 14.54 4.37 -11.85
CA LEU A 4 13.62 5.43 -12.27
C LEU A 4 12.32 4.86 -12.85
N ALA A 5 12.39 3.71 -13.52
CA ALA A 5 11.21 3.01 -14.00
C ALA A 5 10.37 2.46 -12.84
N LEU A 6 11.03 1.87 -11.83
CA LEU A 6 10.36 1.43 -10.61
C LEU A 6 9.71 2.60 -9.87
N GLU A 7 10.43 3.69 -9.61
CA GLU A 7 9.87 4.87 -8.95
C GLU A 7 8.60 5.37 -9.67
N ARG A 8 8.63 5.46 -11.01
CA ARG A 8 7.45 5.84 -11.80
C ARG A 8 6.30 4.85 -11.66
N SER A 9 6.58 3.55 -11.57
CA SER A 9 5.56 2.53 -11.35
C SER A 9 4.92 2.69 -9.97
N TYR A 10 5.71 2.87 -8.91
CA TYR A 10 5.22 3.08 -7.55
C TYR A 10 4.40 4.38 -7.40
N ARG A 11 4.83 5.47 -8.04
CA ARG A 11 4.06 6.73 -8.02
C ARG A 11 2.74 6.66 -8.80
N ARG A 12 2.63 5.78 -9.82
CA ARG A 12 1.40 5.57 -10.59
C ARG A 12 0.46 4.56 -9.94
N ALA A 13 0.96 3.70 -9.07
CA ALA A 13 0.15 2.71 -8.37
C ALA A 13 -0.88 3.38 -7.45
N ILE A 14 -2.05 2.74 -7.34
CA ILE A 14 -3.09 3.14 -6.41
C ILE A 14 -3.03 2.20 -5.21
N TYR A 15 -2.81 2.76 -4.03
CA TYR A 15 -2.85 2.04 -2.76
C TYR A 15 -4.18 2.32 -2.07
N ARG A 16 -5.12 1.39 -2.20
CA ARG A 16 -6.48 1.56 -1.70
C ARG A 16 -6.59 1.11 -0.23
N VAL A 17 -7.06 2.01 0.62
CA VAL A 17 -7.34 1.76 2.04
C VAL A 17 -8.85 1.76 2.25
N ARG A 18 -9.34 0.76 2.99
CA ARG A 18 -10.74 0.69 3.41
C ARG A 18 -10.82 1.04 4.89
N LEU A 19 -11.51 2.14 5.17
CA LEU A 19 -11.84 2.60 6.52
C LEU A 19 -13.28 2.20 6.83
N GLU A 20 -13.72 2.39 8.07
CA GLU A 20 -15.08 2.05 8.48
C GLU A 20 -16.15 2.88 7.76
N SER A 21 -15.82 4.13 7.41
CA SER A 21 -16.74 5.09 6.79
C SER A 21 -16.45 5.40 5.32
N ALA A 22 -15.28 4.99 4.79
CA ALA A 22 -14.81 5.44 3.48
C ALA A 22 -13.83 4.45 2.83
N THR A 23 -13.64 4.59 1.53
CA THR A 23 -12.52 3.98 0.79
C THR A 23 -11.66 5.10 0.23
N LEU A 24 -10.38 5.08 0.57
CA LEU A 24 -9.40 6.09 0.16
C LEU A 24 -8.42 5.50 -0.85
N ASP A 25 -8.10 6.26 -1.88
CA ASP A 25 -7.04 5.94 -2.85
C ASP A 25 -5.81 6.80 -2.55
N LEU A 26 -4.71 6.14 -2.19
CA LEU A 26 -3.44 6.80 -1.90
C LEU A 26 -2.47 6.65 -3.07
N ARG A 27 -1.61 7.66 -3.25
CA ARG A 27 -0.49 7.63 -4.20
C ARG A 27 0.79 8.09 -3.53
N VAL A 28 1.91 7.50 -3.93
CA VAL A 28 3.23 7.88 -3.42
C VAL A 28 3.56 9.30 -3.87
N GLY A 29 3.82 10.19 -2.91
CA GLY A 29 4.15 11.59 -3.14
C GLY A 29 2.96 12.55 -3.07
N GLU A 30 1.75 12.05 -2.82
CA GLU A 30 0.55 12.85 -2.57
C GLU A 30 0.23 12.88 -1.06
N LEU A 31 -0.26 14.02 -0.57
CA LEU A 31 -0.80 14.12 0.79
C LEU A 31 -2.15 13.39 0.87
N ALA A 32 -2.47 12.84 2.03
CA ALA A 32 -3.73 12.14 2.27
C ALA A 32 -4.46 12.69 3.51
N PRO A 33 -4.98 13.93 3.48
CA PRO A 33 -5.54 14.60 4.65
C PRO A 33 -6.65 13.82 5.36
N GLU A 34 -7.46 13.08 4.60
CA GLU A 34 -8.52 12.23 5.15
C GLU A 34 -7.97 11.07 5.98
N LEU A 35 -6.89 10.42 5.50
CA LEU A 35 -6.21 9.38 6.26
C LEU A 35 -5.49 9.97 7.47
N ASP A 36 -4.84 11.13 7.31
CA ASP A 36 -4.14 11.82 8.39
C ASP A 36 -5.11 12.18 9.52
N GLY A 37 -6.28 12.73 9.20
CA GLY A 37 -7.34 13.00 10.17
C GLY A 37 -7.88 11.74 10.84
N TRP A 38 -8.07 10.67 10.06
CA TRP A 38 -8.53 9.38 10.58
C TRP A 38 -7.54 8.75 11.57
N LEU A 39 -6.24 8.87 11.32
CA LEU A 39 -5.17 8.39 12.19
C LEU A 39 -5.02 9.26 13.44
N ALA A 40 -5.06 10.59 13.29
CA ALA A 40 -4.96 11.54 14.39
C ALA A 40 -6.10 11.34 15.42
N ALA A 41 -7.33 11.11 14.94
CA ALA A 41 -8.47 10.79 15.79
C ALA A 41 -8.30 9.50 16.61
N ARG A 42 -7.37 8.63 16.21
CA ARG A 42 -7.01 7.37 16.90
C ARG A 42 -5.69 7.45 17.68
N GLY A 43 -5.09 8.64 17.79
CA GLY A 43 -3.80 8.84 18.45
C GLY A 43 -2.61 8.20 17.72
N ALA A 44 -2.77 7.82 16.45
CA ALA A 44 -1.72 7.22 15.66
C ALA A 44 -0.91 8.31 14.93
N ALA A 45 0.37 8.43 15.27
CA ALA A 45 1.28 9.40 14.65
C ALA A 45 2.03 8.83 13.43
N ARG A 46 2.05 7.50 13.26
CA ARG A 46 2.81 6.80 12.23
C ARG A 46 2.05 5.59 11.73
N TRP A 47 2.20 5.29 10.45
CA TRP A 47 1.61 4.14 9.79
C TRP A 47 2.51 3.68 8.65
N GLY A 48 2.23 2.50 8.10
CA GLY A 48 2.92 1.97 6.94
C GLY A 48 2.02 1.05 6.12
N PHE A 49 2.28 0.97 4.82
CA PHE A 49 1.62 0.03 3.93
C PHE A 49 2.55 -1.16 3.69
N ILE A 50 2.15 -2.36 4.11
CA ILE A 50 2.94 -3.59 3.95
C ILE A 50 2.23 -4.49 2.94
N THR A 51 2.98 -5.05 1.99
CA THR A 51 2.45 -5.99 1.00
C THR A 51 3.49 -7.05 0.64
N ALA A 52 3.01 -8.26 0.33
CA ALA A 52 3.83 -9.33 -0.23
C ALA A 52 3.69 -9.44 -1.75
N VAL A 53 2.96 -8.53 -2.38
CA VAL A 53 2.71 -8.47 -3.83
C VAL A 53 3.94 -7.89 -4.53
N ASN A 54 4.39 -8.55 -5.61
CA ASN A 54 5.56 -8.18 -6.40
C ASN A 54 6.84 -7.95 -5.55
N PRO A 55 7.29 -8.96 -4.78
CA PRO A 55 8.47 -8.85 -3.93
C PRO A 55 9.71 -8.54 -4.76
N GLY A 56 10.58 -7.67 -4.24
CA GLY A 56 11.74 -7.17 -5.00
C GLY A 56 11.36 -6.37 -6.25
N SER A 57 10.11 -5.87 -6.33
CA SER A 57 9.53 -5.27 -7.54
C SER A 57 9.49 -6.20 -8.76
N SER A 58 9.56 -7.51 -8.56
CA SER A 58 9.42 -8.49 -9.63
C SER A 58 7.95 -8.87 -9.81
N PRO A 59 7.34 -8.64 -10.99
CA PRO A 59 5.97 -9.06 -11.25
C PRO A 59 5.83 -10.57 -11.10
N LEU A 60 4.84 -11.00 -10.31
CA LEU A 60 4.49 -12.40 -10.15
C LEU A 60 3.07 -12.66 -10.70
N PRO A 61 2.75 -13.92 -11.07
CA PRO A 61 1.38 -14.31 -11.34
C PRO A 61 0.45 -13.93 -10.18
N GLU A 62 -0.76 -13.49 -10.50
CA GLU A 62 -1.71 -13.00 -9.51
C GLU A 62 -2.01 -14.03 -8.41
N ALA A 63 -2.12 -15.31 -8.76
CA ALA A 63 -2.34 -16.39 -7.81
C ALA A 63 -1.19 -16.50 -6.78
N GLU A 64 0.05 -16.28 -7.22
CA GLU A 64 1.22 -16.29 -6.33
C GLU A 64 1.22 -15.08 -5.41
N ASN A 65 0.91 -13.90 -5.95
CA ASN A 65 0.76 -12.67 -5.17
C ASN A 65 -0.32 -12.82 -4.08
N ARG A 66 -1.49 -13.37 -4.43
CA ARG A 66 -2.56 -13.66 -3.46
C ARG A 66 -2.12 -14.64 -2.38
N ARG A 67 -1.45 -15.74 -2.76
CA ARG A 67 -0.94 -16.74 -1.80
C ARG A 67 0.05 -16.13 -0.82
N ARG A 68 0.98 -15.30 -1.31
CA ARG A 68 1.98 -14.63 -0.46
C ARG A 68 1.35 -13.58 0.45
N LEU A 69 0.39 -12.80 -0.07
CA LEU A 69 -0.31 -11.80 0.72
C LEU A 69 -1.12 -12.44 1.86
N ALA A 70 -1.86 -13.51 1.59
CA ALA A 70 -2.58 -14.27 2.62
C ALA A 70 -1.64 -14.82 3.70
N ARG A 71 -0.44 -15.27 3.33
CA ARG A 71 0.58 -15.73 4.29
C ARG A 71 1.15 -14.58 5.14
N LEU A 72 1.28 -13.39 4.58
CA LEU A 72 1.69 -12.19 5.33
C LEU A 72 0.60 -11.80 6.33
N GLU A 73 -0.66 -11.74 5.89
CA GLU A 73 -1.82 -11.40 6.73
C GLU A 73 -1.96 -12.35 7.92
N ALA A 74 -1.75 -13.66 7.72
CA ALA A 74 -1.81 -14.64 8.80
C ALA A 74 -0.68 -14.51 9.86
N ARG A 75 0.27 -13.57 9.69
CA ARG A 75 1.42 -13.34 10.58
C ARG A 75 1.38 -11.98 11.27
N LEU A 76 0.41 -11.14 10.94
CA LEU A 76 0.18 -9.83 11.57
C LEU A 76 -0.89 -9.97 12.65
#